data_AF-A0A3A9KD04-F1
#
_entry.id   AF-A0A3A9KD04-F1
#
_cell.length_a   1.000
_cell.length_b   1.000
_cell.length_c   1.000
_cell.angle_alpha   90.00
_cell.angle_beta   90.00
_cell.angle_gamma   90.00
#
_symmetry.space_group_name_H-M   'P 1'
#
loop_
_entity.id
_entity.type
_entity.pdbx_description
1 polymer ?
#
loop_
_entity_poly.entity_id
_entity_poly.type
_entity_poly.pdbx_seq_one_letter_code
_entity_poly.pdbx_strand_id
1 'polypeptide(L)' 'MKLKVKLEEVQKGDRINGKKVVEVVHRSYCKYVRLILEGGRDIIDGYYFPTPKYVDVER' A
#
# COMPACT_ATOMS: atom_id res chain seq x y z
N MET A 1 6.82 -1.32 15.37
CA MET A 1 7.81 -2.18 14.67
C MET A 1 7.60 -2.06 13.18
N LYS A 2 8.63 -2.29 12.35
CA LYS A 2 8.46 -2.34 10.88
C LYS A 2 8.15 -3.78 10.45
N LEU A 3 7.02 -3.98 9.79
CA LEU A 3 6.58 -5.26 9.26
C LEU A 3 6.58 -5.17 7.73
N LYS A 4 7.27 -6.11 7.08
CA LYS A 4 7.24 -6.24 5.63
C LYS A 4 5.97 -6.98 5.23
N VAL A 5 5.01 -6.25 4.66
CA VAL A 5 3.73 -6.78 4.20
C VAL A 5 3.60 -6.60 2.69
N LYS A 6 2.74 -7.42 2.06
CA LYS A 6 2.43 -7.24 0.65
C LYS A 6 1.61 -5.98 0.45
N LEU A 7 1.78 -5.32 -0.68
CA LEU A 7 1.10 -4.06 -0.99
C LEU A 7 -0.43 -4.22 -0.95
N GLU A 8 -0.95 -5.35 -1.41
CA GLU A 8 -2.37 -5.69 -1.39
C GLU A 8 -2.92 -6.06 0.00
N GLU A 9 -2.06 -6.26 1.00
CA GLU A 9 -2.46 -6.54 2.38
C GLU A 9 -2.45 -5.26 3.25
N VAL A 10 -1.99 -4.13 2.70
CA VAL A 10 -1.96 -2.85 3.41
C VAL A 10 -3.36 -2.31 3.61
N GLN A 11 -3.64 -1.84 4.82
CA GLN A 11 -4.95 -1.30 5.19
C GLN A 11 -4.92 0.21 5.36
N LYS A 12 -6.10 0.83 5.20
CA LYS A 12 -6.28 2.24 5.56
C LYS A 12 -5.93 2.43 7.04
N GLY A 13 -5.07 3.40 7.31
CA GLY A 13 -4.59 3.73 8.64
C GLY A 13 -3.22 3.17 9.00
N ASP A 14 -2.71 2.18 8.27
CA ASP A 14 -1.31 1.75 8.35
C ASP A 14 -0.37 2.92 8.02
N ARG A 15 0.85 2.92 8.56
CA ARG A 15 1.86 3.94 8.27
C ARG A 15 2.97 3.37 7.40
N ILE A 16 3.34 4.10 6.35
CA ILE A 16 4.46 3.77 5.47
C ILE A 16 5.36 5.00 5.41
N ASN A 17 6.64 4.85 5.74
CA ASN A 17 7.62 5.94 5.81
C ASN A 17 7.11 7.14 6.65
N GLY A 18 6.53 6.87 7.81
CA GLY A 18 5.94 7.90 8.69
C GLY A 18 4.63 8.53 8.21
N LYS A 19 4.14 8.21 7.01
CA LYS A 19 2.87 8.74 6.47
C LYS A 19 1.75 7.73 6.59
N LYS A 20 0.55 8.19 6.99
CA LYS A 20 -0.63 7.34 7.13
C LYS A 20 -1.24 7.03 5.76
N VAL A 21 -1.62 5.78 5.52
CA VAL A 21 -2.42 5.39 4.36
C VAL A 21 -3.85 5.90 4.56
N VAL A 22 -4.30 6.80 3.69
CA VAL A 22 -5.63 7.43 3.78
C VAL A 22 -6.66 6.75 2.87
N GLU A 23 -6.21 6.11 1.80
CA GLU A 23 -7.05 5.41 0.84
C GLU A 23 -6.32 4.21 0.23
N VAL A 24 -7.06 3.15 -0.04
CA VAL A 24 -6.58 1.94 -0.70
C VAL A 24 -7.56 1.59 -1.81
N VAL A 25 -7.06 1.54 -3.04
CA VAL A 25 -7.84 1.23 -4.23
C VAL A 25 -7.38 -0.10 -4.80
N HIS A 26 -8.23 -1.11 -4.71
CA HIS A 26 -8.00 -2.42 -5.32
C HIS A 26 -8.66 -2.48 -6.70
N ARG A 27 -7.86 -2.82 -7.72
CA ARG A 27 -8.34 -3.13 -9.07
C ARG A 27 -8.12 -4.61 -9.35
N SER A 28 -9.05 -5.44 -8.87
CA SER A 28 -8.95 -6.91 -8.92
C SER A 28 -8.81 -7.46 -10.33
N TYR A 29 -9.51 -6.88 -11.32
CA TYR A 29 -9.42 -7.29 -12.72
C TYR A 29 -7.99 -7.17 -13.28
N CYS A 30 -7.30 -6.07 -12.95
CA CYS A 30 -5.92 -5.83 -13.40
C CYS A 30 -4.87 -6.33 -12.41
N LYS A 31 -5.27 -6.97 -11.31
CA LYS A 31 -4.38 -7.40 -10.22
C LYS A 31 -3.47 -6.26 -9.73
N TYR A 32 -4.02 -5.06 -9.60
CA TYR A 32 -3.30 -3.83 -9.26
C TYR A 32 -3.86 -3.19 -7.99
N VAL A 33 -2.99 -2.64 -7.17
CA VAL A 33 -3.33 -1.90 -5.95
C VAL A 33 -2.66 -0.54 -5.97
N ARG A 34 -3.40 0.47 -5.49
CA ARG A 34 -2.92 1.82 -5.27
C ARG A 34 -3.24 2.26 -3.86
N LEU A 35 -2.23 2.71 -3.14
CA LEU A 35 -2.31 3.32 -1.82
C LEU A 35 -2.11 4.82 -1.97
N ILE A 36 -2.95 5.60 -1.33
CA ILE A 36 -2.78 7.06 -1.21
C ILE A 36 -2.35 7.33 0.22
N LEU A 37 -1.23 8.02 0.38
CA LEU A 37 -0.72 8.44 1.68
C LEU A 37 -1.24 9.84 2.04
N GLU A 38 -1.17 10.14 3.33
CA GLU A 38 -1.52 11.43 3.90
C GLU A 38 -0.81 12.58 3.16
N GLY A 39 -1.58 13.60 2.81
CA GLY A 39 -1.14 14.69 1.93
C GLY A 39 -1.46 14.48 0.44
N GLY A 40 -1.99 13.31 0.04
CA GLY A 40 -2.59 13.05 -1.28
C GLY A 40 -1.64 13.05 -2.49
N ARG A 41 -0.41 13.52 -2.32
CA ARG A 41 0.62 13.58 -3.36
C ARG A 41 1.45 12.31 -3.46
N ASP A 42 1.62 11.62 -2.33
CA ASP A 42 2.41 10.40 -2.27
C ASP A 42 1.50 9.19 -2.52
N ILE A 43 1.75 8.53 -3.64
CA ILE A 43 1.00 7.36 -4.09
C ILE A 43 1.98 6.19 -4.17
N ILE A 44 1.63 5.07 -3.55
CA ILE A 44 2.36 3.82 -3.69
C ILE A 44 1.46 2.84 -4.41
N ASP A 45 1.91 2.36 -5.57
CA ASP A 45 1.14 1.44 -6.37
C ASP A 45 1.98 0.25 -6.88
N GLY A 46 1.28 -0.76 -7.37
CA GLY A 46 1.91 -1.95 -7.92
C GLY A 46 0.91 -3.02 -8.32
N TYR A 47 1.38 -3.90 -9.19
CA TYR A 47 0.71 -5.17 -9.46
C TYR A 47 1.04 -6.13 -8.32
N TYR A 48 0.05 -6.90 -7.87
CA TYR A 48 0.25 -7.96 -6.87
C TYR A 48 0.37 -9.35 -7.51
N PHE A 49 0.29 -9.44 -8.84
CA PHE A 49 0.48 -10.68 -9.58
C PHE A 49 1.01 -10.37 -11.01
N PRO A 50 1.95 -11.18 -11.55
CA PRO A 50 2.53 -12.38 -10.95
C PRO A 50 3.57 -12.08 -9.85
N THR A 51 4.08 -10.86 -9.80
CA THR A 51 5.16 -10.48 -8.88
C THR A 51 4.62 -9.53 -7.80
N PRO A 52 4.34 -10.02 -6.58
CA PRO A 52 3.82 -9.16 -5.51
C PRO A 52 4.86 -8.13 -5.07
N LYS A 53 4.41 -6.89 -4.86
CA LYS A 53 5.22 -5.81 -4.29
C LYS A 53 5.08 -5.81 -2.78
N TYR A 54 6.17 -5.54 -2.07
CA TYR A 54 6.20 -5.49 -0.61
C TYR A 54 6.54 -4.08 -0.14
N VAL A 55 6.01 -3.71 1.03
CA VAL A 55 6.28 -2.44 1.68
C VAL A 55 6.48 -2.64 3.19
N ASP A 56 7.31 -1.78 3.78
CA ASP A 56 7.51 -1.76 5.22
C ASP A 56 6.42 -0.88 5.86
N VAL A 57 5.58 -1.50 6.67
CA VAL A 57 4.52 -0.84 7.44
C VAL A 57 4.96 -0.69 8.89
N GLU A 58 4.77 0.51 9.42
CA GLU A 58 4.98 0.87 10.81
C GLU A 58 3.66 0.66 11.59
N ARG A 59 3.56 -0.45 12.33
CA ARG A 59 2.49 -0.72 13.30
C ARG A 59 2.99 -0.56 14.73
#